data_AF-A0A7H8V4V4-F1
#
_entry.id   AF-A0A7H8V4V4-F1
#
_cell.length_a   1.000
_cell.length_b   1.000
_cell.length_c   1.000
_cell.angle_alpha   90.00
_cell.angle_beta   90.00
_cell.angle_gamma   90.00
#
_symmetry.space_group_name_H-M   'P 1'
#
loop_
_entity.id
_entity.type
_entity.pdbx_description
1 polymer ?
#
loop_
_entity_poly.entity_id
_entity_poly.type
_entity_poly.pdbx_seq_one_letter_code
_entity_poly.pdbx_strand_id
1 'polypeptide(L)'
;MTNLEYVNSLIGFNDIIYIDTSSLMNVEELRKFLESYSQIFMENNKRILVTREVCLEIDKHLRSKLESKQYKAEKVIEIFKEYYELFIFEDHNLNNIEANSAFADSELLSRITRGKTKYRQLLITNDKKLSVDAYNLNNLNSCFGEKISVCYISQNGLLHKGQTDFESRVISEKDKIEEVNLSEEQNVTSIVEDKSSKILYVLTGICLGAVATKYAPKILKFI
;
A
#
# COMPACT_ATOMS: atom_id res chain seq x y z
N MET A 1 7.17 19.37 18.26
CA MET A 1 6.18 18.91 17.28
C MET A 1 5.59 17.61 17.81
N THR A 2 4.29 17.58 18.06
CA THR A 2 3.57 16.34 18.42
C THR A 2 3.50 15.42 17.21
N ASN A 3 3.20 14.13 17.42
CA ASN A 3 3.01 13.22 16.29
C ASN A 3 1.82 13.64 15.40
N LEU A 4 0.76 14.19 16.00
CA LEU A 4 -0.39 14.72 15.25
C LEU A 4 -0.02 15.89 14.33
N GLU A 5 0.77 16.86 14.83
CA GLU A 5 1.27 17.98 14.03
C GLU A 5 2.19 17.51 12.88
N TYR A 6 3.03 16.52 13.16
CA TYR A 6 3.89 15.89 12.16
C TYR A 6 3.05 15.23 11.06
N VAL A 7 2.06 14.41 11.42
CA VAL A 7 1.19 13.72 10.45
C VAL A 7 0.39 14.74 9.65
N ASN A 8 -0.21 15.75 10.28
CA ASN A 8 -0.96 16.79 9.57
C ASN A 8 -0.08 17.50 8.52
N SER A 9 1.14 17.89 8.91
CA SER A 9 2.09 18.51 7.99
C SER A 9 2.48 17.56 6.84
N LEU A 10 2.71 16.29 7.15
CA LEU A 10 3.09 15.27 6.17
C LEU A 10 1.97 15.00 5.15
N ILE A 11 0.73 14.84 5.62
CA ILE A 11 -0.44 14.58 4.77
C ILE A 11 -0.74 15.80 3.89
N GLY A 12 -0.72 17.01 4.45
CA GLY A 12 -0.92 18.25 3.69
C GLY A 12 0.19 18.52 2.68
N PHE A 13 1.42 18.10 2.96
CA PHE A 13 2.58 18.30 2.07
C PHE A 13 2.56 17.37 0.85
N ASN A 14 2.04 16.15 0.94
CA ASN A 14 2.14 15.19 -0.17
C ASN A 14 0.91 15.28 -1.09
N ASP A 15 1.16 15.24 -2.39
CA ASP A 15 0.12 15.33 -3.42
C ASP A 15 -0.58 13.98 -3.61
N ILE A 16 0.18 12.88 -3.59
CA ILE A 16 -0.32 11.51 -3.70
C ILE A 16 0.15 10.70 -2.49
N ILE A 17 -0.72 9.86 -1.96
CA ILE A 17 -0.44 9.00 -0.81
C ILE A 17 -0.73 7.57 -1.22
N TYR A 18 0.29 6.73 -1.28
CA TYR A 18 0.18 5.30 -1.56
C TYR A 18 0.25 4.51 -0.26
N ILE A 19 -0.40 3.35 -0.25
CA ILE A 19 -0.23 2.34 0.78
C ILE A 19 0.06 0.99 0.14
N ASP A 20 0.96 0.25 0.75
CA ASP A 20 1.37 -1.08 0.31
C ASP A 20 0.61 -2.19 1.05
N THR A 21 0.57 -3.39 0.46
CA THR A 21 -0.05 -4.59 1.03
C THR A 21 0.51 -4.92 2.42
N SER A 22 1.81 -4.74 2.64
CA SER A 22 2.43 -5.03 3.94
C SER A 22 1.86 -4.19 5.07
N SER A 23 1.54 -2.91 4.82
CA SER A 23 0.88 -2.03 5.79
C SER A 23 -0.60 -2.36 5.94
N LEU A 24 -1.29 -2.68 4.84
CA LEU A 24 -2.70 -3.07 4.90
C LEU A 24 -2.91 -4.33 5.74
N MET A 25 -2.04 -5.33 5.58
CA MET A 25 -2.15 -6.64 6.24
C MET A 25 -1.72 -6.63 7.73
N ASN A 26 -1.29 -5.48 8.27
CA ASN A 26 -1.13 -5.22 9.70
C ASN A 26 -2.43 -4.60 10.25
N VAL A 27 -3.47 -5.42 10.28
CA VAL A 27 -4.88 -5.02 10.46
C VAL A 27 -5.10 -4.15 11.70
N GLU A 28 -4.55 -4.55 12.85
CA GLU A 28 -4.76 -3.84 14.11
C GLU A 28 -4.07 -2.47 14.11
N GLU A 29 -2.84 -2.41 13.59
CA GLU A 29 -2.08 -1.17 13.43
C GLU A 29 -2.74 -0.24 12.41
N LEU A 30 -3.22 -0.78 11.28
CA LEU A 30 -3.95 -0.02 10.27
C LEU A 30 -5.21 0.59 10.86
N ARG A 31 -5.99 -0.18 11.62
CA ARG A 31 -7.21 0.32 12.28
C ARG A 31 -6.90 1.48 13.22
N LYS A 32 -5.93 1.31 14.13
CA LYS A 32 -5.51 2.39 15.04
C LYS A 32 -5.01 3.63 14.30
N PHE A 33 -4.31 3.44 13.18
CA PHE A 33 -3.86 4.54 12.32
C PHE A 33 -5.04 5.32 11.73
N LEU A 34 -6.04 4.64 11.17
CA LEU A 34 -7.22 5.29 10.61
C LEU A 34 -8.06 5.97 11.69
N GLU A 35 -8.24 5.34 12.85
CA GLU A 35 -8.89 5.94 14.02
C GLU A 35 -8.20 7.23 14.46
N SER A 36 -6.86 7.22 14.49
CA SER A 36 -6.07 8.36 14.98
C SER A 36 -6.03 9.54 14.01
N TYR A 37 -6.10 9.30 12.70
CA TYR A 37 -5.79 10.32 11.69
C TYR A 37 -6.86 10.53 10.62
N SER A 38 -7.99 9.81 10.65
CA SER A 38 -9.11 9.99 9.71
C SER A 38 -9.48 11.45 9.49
N GLN A 39 -9.64 12.22 10.57
CA GLN A 39 -9.97 13.63 10.51
C GLN A 39 -8.91 14.47 9.78
N ILE A 40 -7.62 14.16 9.93
CA ILE A 40 -6.53 14.86 9.23
C ILE A 40 -6.65 14.66 7.71
N PHE A 41 -6.94 13.44 7.27
CA PHE A 41 -7.13 13.15 5.84
C PHE A 41 -8.31 13.95 5.27
N MET A 42 -9.43 13.97 6.00
CA MET A 42 -10.64 14.69 5.59
C MET A 42 -10.42 16.21 5.53
N GLU A 43 -9.77 16.80 6.53
CA GLU A 43 -9.48 18.24 6.59
C GLU A 43 -8.52 18.70 5.49
N ASN A 44 -7.56 17.86 5.11
CA ASN A 44 -6.64 18.14 4.01
C ASN A 44 -7.22 17.78 2.62
N ASN A 45 -8.44 17.23 2.56
CA ASN A 45 -9.04 16.66 1.35
C ASN A 45 -8.08 15.67 0.65
N LYS A 46 -7.46 14.80 1.45
CA LYS A 46 -6.51 13.77 0.99
C LYS A 46 -7.11 12.39 1.19
N ARG A 47 -6.74 11.49 0.30
CA ARG A 47 -7.09 10.08 0.34
C ARG A 47 -5.88 9.21 0.05
N ILE A 48 -5.93 7.99 0.56
CA ILE A 48 -4.93 6.96 0.37
C ILE A 48 -5.30 6.18 -0.91
N LEU A 49 -4.39 6.17 -1.87
CA LEU A 49 -4.52 5.42 -3.11
C LEU A 49 -4.08 3.97 -2.88
N VAL A 50 -5.04 3.05 -3.04
CA VAL A 50 -4.81 1.62 -3.14
C VAL A 50 -4.69 1.30 -4.63
N THR A 51 -3.46 1.11 -5.08
CA THR A 51 -3.16 0.86 -6.50
C THR A 51 -3.71 -0.48 -6.94
N ARG A 52 -3.88 -0.64 -8.25
CA ARG A 52 -4.41 -1.85 -8.85
C ARG A 52 -3.67 -3.11 -8.39
N GLU A 53 -2.35 -3.04 -8.33
CA GLU A 53 -1.49 -4.18 -7.96
C GLU A 53 -1.65 -4.56 -6.50
N VAL A 54 -1.83 -3.57 -5.62
CA VAL A 54 -2.17 -3.81 -4.21
C VAL A 54 -3.57 -4.41 -4.09
N CYS A 55 -4.56 -3.94 -4.87
CA CYS A 55 -5.88 -4.57 -4.94
C CYS A 55 -5.80 -6.05 -5.36
N LEU A 56 -5.00 -6.37 -6.39
CA LEU A 56 -4.78 -7.75 -6.84
C LEU A 56 -4.13 -8.62 -5.76
N GLU A 57 -3.20 -8.06 -4.98
CA GLU A 57 -2.52 -8.81 -3.93
C GLU A 57 -3.44 -9.11 -2.74
N ILE A 58 -4.28 -8.15 -2.33
CA ILE A 58 -5.34 -8.39 -1.34
C ILE A 58 -6.31 -9.47 -1.83
N ASP A 59 -6.74 -9.39 -3.09
CA ASP A 59 -7.63 -10.38 -3.71
C ASP A 59 -6.99 -11.79 -3.80
N LYS A 60 -5.69 -11.85 -4.08
CA LYS A 60 -4.90 -13.10 -3.99
C LYS A 60 -4.88 -13.64 -2.56
N HIS A 61 -4.75 -12.78 -1.54
CA HIS A 61 -4.77 -13.21 -0.14
C HIS A 61 -6.15 -13.69 0.33
N LEU A 62 -7.25 -13.11 -0.16
CA LEU A 62 -8.62 -13.60 0.11
C LEU A 62 -8.83 -15.05 -0.36
N ARG A 63 -8.11 -15.50 -1.39
CA ARG A 63 -8.14 -16.87 -1.92
C ARG A 63 -7.01 -17.76 -1.39
N SER A 64 -6.20 -17.25 -0.48
CA SER A 64 -5.08 -18.00 0.09
C SER A 64 -5.57 -19.23 0.84
N LYS A 65 -4.92 -20.38 0.63
CA LYS A 65 -5.14 -21.58 1.46
C LYS A 65 -4.58 -21.42 2.88
N LEU A 66 -3.69 -20.45 3.09
CA LEU A 66 -3.18 -20.11 4.41
C LEU A 66 -4.21 -19.20 5.12
N GLU A 67 -4.90 -19.77 6.11
CA GLU A 67 -5.99 -19.12 6.85
C GLU A 67 -5.59 -17.77 7.42
N SER A 68 -4.36 -17.63 7.93
CA SER A 68 -3.89 -16.36 8.52
C SER A 68 -3.82 -15.21 7.50
N LYS A 69 -3.49 -15.49 6.25
CA LYS A 69 -3.50 -14.48 5.17
C LYS A 69 -4.92 -14.17 4.72
N GLN A 70 -5.75 -15.20 4.57
CA GLN A 70 -7.15 -15.03 4.19
C GLN A 70 -7.89 -14.17 5.23
N TYR A 71 -7.79 -14.53 6.51
CA TYR A 71 -8.40 -13.79 7.61
C TYR A 71 -7.96 -12.32 7.64
N LYS A 72 -6.66 -12.04 7.50
CA LYS A 72 -6.15 -10.67 7.44
C LYS A 72 -6.73 -9.89 6.26
N ALA A 73 -6.80 -10.49 5.08
CA ALA A 73 -7.35 -9.85 3.90
C ALA A 73 -8.87 -9.57 4.06
N GLU A 74 -9.62 -10.50 4.65
CA GLU A 74 -11.04 -10.28 4.99
C GLU A 74 -11.22 -9.07 5.92
N LYS A 75 -10.37 -8.95 6.95
CA LYS A 75 -10.37 -7.80 7.86
C LYS A 75 -9.97 -6.49 7.19
N VAL A 76 -9.06 -6.52 6.21
CA VAL A 76 -8.76 -5.34 5.38
C VAL A 76 -10.00 -4.90 4.60
N ILE A 77 -10.78 -5.83 4.04
CA ILE A 77 -12.04 -5.50 3.35
C ILE A 77 -13.07 -4.88 4.30
N GLU A 78 -13.16 -5.36 5.55
CA GLU A 78 -14.00 -4.73 6.57
C GLU A 78 -13.55 -3.28 6.84
N ILE A 79 -12.24 -3.04 7.02
CA ILE A 79 -11.67 -1.70 7.21
C ILE A 79 -11.95 -0.79 6.01
N PHE A 80 -11.79 -1.29 4.78
CA PHE A 80 -12.10 -0.52 3.58
C PHE A 80 -13.56 -0.10 3.49
N LYS A 81 -14.49 -0.93 3.97
CA LYS A 81 -15.92 -0.56 4.01
C LYS A 81 -16.20 0.48 5.08
N GLU A 82 -15.53 0.37 6.23
CA GLU A 82 -15.71 1.27 7.37
C GLU A 82 -15.13 2.66 7.13
N TYR A 83 -13.96 2.74 6.49
CA TYR A 83 -13.23 3.98 6.21
C TYR A 83 -13.20 4.32 4.72
N TYR A 84 -14.25 3.95 3.98
CA TYR A 84 -14.29 4.03 2.51
C TYR A 84 -13.93 5.42 1.99
N GLU A 85 -14.34 6.48 2.69
CA GLU A 85 -14.08 7.86 2.31
C GLU A 85 -12.61 8.29 2.40
N LEU A 86 -11.75 7.50 3.05
CA LEU A 86 -10.32 7.75 3.14
C LEU A 86 -9.52 7.12 2.01
N PHE A 87 -10.15 6.26 1.19
CA PHE A 87 -9.46 5.50 0.14
C PHE A 87 -9.91 5.88 -1.27
N ILE A 88 -9.01 5.67 -2.22
CA ILE A 88 -9.27 5.61 -3.66
C ILE A 88 -8.77 4.26 -4.13
N PHE A 89 -9.61 3.50 -4.82
CA PHE A 89 -9.30 2.17 -5.33
C PHE A 89 -9.12 2.21 -6.84
N GLU A 90 -8.04 1.58 -7.33
CA GLU A 90 -7.87 1.27 -8.75
C GLU A 90 -8.25 -0.19 -9.02
N ASP A 91 -9.48 -0.56 -8.68
CA ASP A 91 -9.99 -1.94 -8.73
C ASP A 91 -10.69 -2.30 -10.06
N HIS A 92 -10.46 -1.50 -11.11
CA HIS A 92 -11.05 -1.76 -12.41
C HIS A 92 -10.36 -2.92 -13.14
N ASN A 93 -11.17 -3.82 -13.71
CA ASN A 93 -10.73 -4.93 -14.54
C ASN A 93 -9.65 -5.81 -13.89
N LEU A 94 -9.82 -6.14 -12.60
CA LEU A 94 -8.92 -7.06 -11.90
C LEU A 94 -8.98 -8.44 -12.55
N ASN A 95 -7.82 -8.97 -12.93
CA ASN A 95 -7.69 -10.26 -13.59
C ASN A 95 -6.86 -11.20 -12.72
N ASN A 96 -7.41 -12.37 -12.40
CA ASN A 96 -6.75 -13.39 -11.58
C ASN A 96 -5.44 -13.91 -12.20
N ILE A 97 -5.33 -13.89 -13.53
CA ILE A 97 -4.09 -14.26 -14.22
C ILE A 97 -2.99 -13.24 -13.89
N GLU A 98 -3.34 -11.96 -13.93
CA GLU A 98 -2.42 -10.86 -13.61
C GLU A 98 -2.11 -10.80 -12.12
N ALA A 99 -3.05 -11.16 -11.23
CA ALA A 99 -2.79 -11.24 -9.80
C ALA A 99 -1.67 -12.24 -9.44
N ASN A 100 -1.53 -13.31 -10.23
CA ASN A 100 -0.49 -14.31 -9.99
C ASN A 100 0.90 -13.82 -10.42
N SER A 101 0.97 -12.94 -11.42
CA SER A 101 2.20 -12.29 -11.88
C SER A 101 2.43 -10.90 -11.30
N ALA A 102 1.47 -10.35 -10.56
CA ALA A 102 1.54 -9.00 -10.01
C ALA A 102 2.60 -8.95 -8.90
N PHE A 103 3.53 -8.01 -9.06
CA PHE A 103 4.54 -7.66 -8.07
C PHE A 103 4.29 -6.22 -7.64
N ALA A 104 3.48 -6.04 -6.57
CA ALA A 104 3.07 -4.73 -6.07
C ALA A 104 4.26 -3.81 -5.83
N ASP A 105 5.33 -4.31 -5.20
CA ASP A 105 6.56 -3.55 -4.96
C ASP A 105 7.14 -2.91 -6.23
N SER A 106 7.32 -3.70 -7.29
CA SER A 106 7.95 -3.23 -8.53
C SER A 106 7.10 -2.18 -9.25
N GLU A 107 5.78 -2.35 -9.22
CA GLU A 107 4.87 -1.43 -9.87
C GLU A 107 4.68 -0.15 -9.04
N LEU A 108 4.62 -0.26 -7.71
CA LEU A 108 4.68 0.89 -6.80
C LEU A 108 5.95 1.70 -7.04
N LEU A 109 7.13 1.06 -7.10
CA LEU A 109 8.39 1.75 -7.39
C LEU A 109 8.38 2.40 -8.78
N SER A 110 7.86 1.72 -9.80
CA SER A 110 7.73 2.29 -11.15
C SER A 110 6.84 3.54 -11.15
N ARG A 111 5.68 3.46 -10.49
CA ARG A 111 4.72 4.56 -10.37
C ARG A 111 5.31 5.74 -9.60
N ILE A 112 5.94 5.48 -8.46
CA ILE A 112 6.60 6.51 -7.66
C ILE A 112 7.69 7.21 -8.48
N THR A 113 8.50 6.44 -9.21
CA THR A 113 9.56 6.98 -10.08
C THR A 113 8.99 7.87 -11.18
N ARG A 114 7.95 7.42 -11.89
CA ARG A 114 7.29 8.22 -12.95
C ARG A 114 6.66 9.49 -12.39
N GLY A 115 5.97 9.37 -11.26
CA GLY A 115 5.30 10.49 -10.57
C GLY A 115 6.25 11.51 -9.97
N LYS A 116 7.51 11.12 -9.68
CA LYS A 116 8.51 11.95 -9.02
C LYS A 116 8.75 13.28 -9.73
N THR A 117 8.63 13.32 -11.05
CA THR A 117 8.86 14.55 -11.82
C THR A 117 7.79 15.63 -11.61
N LYS A 118 6.64 15.28 -11.01
CA LYS A 118 5.46 16.16 -10.96
C LYS A 118 4.79 16.23 -9.58
N TYR A 119 4.90 15.19 -8.77
CA TYR A 119 4.12 15.05 -7.54
C TYR A 119 5.01 14.73 -6.35
N ARG A 120 4.77 15.42 -5.23
CA ARG A 120 5.27 15.01 -3.92
C ARG A 120 4.47 13.79 -3.48
N GLN A 121 5.15 12.73 -3.09
CA GLN A 121 4.53 11.42 -2.90
C GLN A 121 4.84 10.89 -1.50
N LEU A 122 3.84 10.35 -0.82
CA LEU A 122 4.01 9.59 0.41
C LEU A 122 3.77 8.11 0.12
N LEU A 123 4.73 7.25 0.46
CA LEU A 123 4.51 5.81 0.54
C LEU A 123 4.39 5.40 2.01
N ILE A 124 3.28 4.73 2.34
CA ILE A 124 3.07 4.06 3.62
C ILE A 124 3.33 2.56 3.40
N THR A 125 4.42 2.04 3.96
CA THR A 125 4.78 0.62 3.89
C THR A 125 5.43 0.15 5.18
N ASN A 126 5.13 -1.08 5.58
CA ASN A 126 5.81 -1.77 6.68
C ASN A 126 6.88 -2.74 6.16
N ASP A 127 7.04 -2.88 4.83
CA ASP A 127 8.15 -3.58 4.21
C ASP A 127 9.41 -2.69 4.23
N LYS A 128 10.45 -3.18 4.90
CA LYS A 128 11.71 -2.45 5.05
C LYS A 128 12.48 -2.30 3.74
N LYS A 129 12.44 -3.31 2.86
CA LYS A 129 13.17 -3.28 1.59
C LYS A 129 12.51 -2.28 0.65
N LEU A 130 11.18 -2.37 0.51
CA LEU A 130 10.42 -1.41 -0.29
C LEU A 130 10.59 0.03 0.25
N SER A 131 10.60 0.19 1.58
CA SER A 131 10.87 1.48 2.21
C SER A 131 12.22 2.07 1.81
N VAL A 132 13.28 1.25 1.84
CA VAL A 132 14.63 1.67 1.45
C VAL A 132 14.69 2.01 -0.04
N ASP A 133 14.15 1.14 -0.89
CA ASP A 133 14.17 1.33 -2.35
C ASP A 133 13.42 2.60 -2.76
N ALA A 134 12.20 2.81 -2.24
CA ALA A 134 11.40 3.99 -2.54
C ALA A 134 12.07 5.29 -2.04
N TYR A 135 12.73 5.26 -0.89
CA TYR A 135 13.45 6.42 -0.37
C TYR A 135 14.69 6.75 -1.22
N ASN A 136 15.41 5.73 -1.67
CA ASN A 136 16.62 5.89 -2.50
C ASN A 136 16.32 6.55 -3.85
N LEU A 137 15.07 6.51 -4.33
CA LEU A 137 14.64 7.28 -5.50
C LEU A 137 14.83 8.80 -5.34
N ASN A 138 14.96 9.31 -4.10
CA ASN A 138 15.31 10.71 -3.87
C ASN A 138 16.78 11.05 -4.17
N ASN A 139 17.65 10.04 -4.21
CA ASN A 139 19.10 10.22 -4.36
C ASN A 139 19.59 9.91 -5.79
N LEU A 140 18.67 9.86 -6.77
CA LEU A 140 19.00 9.61 -8.16
C LEU A 140 19.61 10.86 -8.82
N ASN A 141 20.86 10.75 -9.26
CA ASN A 141 21.57 11.85 -9.94
C ASN A 141 20.98 12.21 -11.31
N SER A 142 20.31 11.27 -11.97
CA SER A 142 19.77 11.45 -13.33
C SER A 142 18.27 11.75 -13.36
N CYS A 143 17.59 11.61 -12.21
CA CYS A 143 16.14 11.77 -12.10
C CYS A 143 15.80 12.72 -10.95
N PHE A 144 16.05 14.02 -11.17
CA PHE A 144 15.62 15.07 -10.26
C PHE A 144 14.10 15.22 -10.28
N GLY A 145 13.53 15.61 -9.15
CA GLY A 145 12.09 15.85 -9.05
C GLY A 145 11.65 16.04 -7.60
N GLU A 146 10.34 15.99 -7.42
CA GLU A 146 9.66 16.18 -6.16
C GLU A 146 10.06 15.13 -5.10
N LYS A 147 9.85 15.50 -3.84
CA LYS A 147 10.23 14.69 -2.69
C LYS A 147 9.32 13.45 -2.56
N ILE A 148 9.94 12.32 -2.31
CA ILE A 148 9.26 11.07 -1.91
C ILE A 148 9.43 10.90 -0.40
N SER A 149 8.34 11.02 0.33
CA SER A 149 8.25 10.70 1.76
C SER A 149 7.95 9.21 1.90
N VAL A 150 8.61 8.55 2.85
CA VAL A 150 8.35 7.13 3.15
C VAL A 150 8.10 7.00 4.64
N CYS A 151 7.02 6.31 5.01
CA CYS A 151 6.60 6.13 6.40
C CYS A 151 6.11 4.70 6.64
N TYR A 152 6.11 4.30 7.91
CA TYR A 152 5.53 3.03 8.37
C TYR A 152 4.54 3.29 9.51
N ILE A 153 3.61 2.35 9.69
CA ILE A 153 2.67 2.37 10.81
C ILE A 153 3.28 1.54 11.95
N SER A 154 3.41 2.14 13.14
CA SER A 154 3.88 1.45 14.33
C SER A 154 2.80 0.56 14.96
N GLN A 155 3.20 -0.28 15.92
CA GLN A 155 2.28 -1.14 16.71
C GLN A 155 1.14 -0.37 17.41
N ASN A 156 1.35 0.92 17.68
CA ASN A 156 0.38 1.80 18.32
C ASN A 156 -0.50 2.56 17.29
N GLY A 157 -0.39 2.25 16.00
CA GLY A 157 -1.08 2.98 14.93
C GLY A 157 -0.46 4.32 14.58
N LEU A 158 0.65 4.71 15.21
CA LEU A 158 1.31 5.98 14.93
C LEU A 158 2.12 5.90 13.64
N LEU A 159 2.06 6.96 12.82
CA LEU A 159 2.84 7.08 11.60
C LEU A 159 4.24 7.66 11.91
N HIS A 160 5.27 6.97 11.45
CA HIS A 160 6.67 7.37 11.63
C HIS A 160 7.43 7.34 10.30
N LYS A 161 8.46 8.17 10.18
CA LYS A 161 9.39 8.16 9.04
C LYS A 161 10.00 6.76 8.89
N GLY A 162 10.03 6.24 7.67
CA GLY A 162 10.62 4.94 7.32
C GLY A 162 12.05 4.83 7.83
N GLN A 163 12.40 3.67 8.40
CA GLN A 163 13.79 3.36 8.75
C GLN A 163 14.57 3.17 7.46
N THR A 164 15.20 4.24 6.99
CA THR A 164 16.19 4.17 5.92
C THR A 164 17.52 4.01 6.60
N ASP A 165 18.18 2.87 6.42
CA ASP A 165 19.51 2.61 6.96
C ASP A 165 20.58 3.63 6.49
N PHE A 166 20.23 4.65 5.71
CA PHE A 166 21.14 5.75 5.39
C PHE A 166 21.52 6.60 6.62
N GLU A 167 20.62 6.86 7.57
CA GLU A 167 21.00 7.59 8.79
C GLU A 167 21.84 6.73 9.75
N SER A 168 21.66 5.40 9.75
CA SER A 168 22.47 4.47 10.55
C SER A 168 23.79 4.11 9.86
N ARG A 169 23.85 4.06 8.52
CA ARG A 169 25.06 3.82 7.73
C ARG A 169 26.01 5.00 7.74
N VAL A 170 25.57 6.26 7.71
CA VAL A 170 26.51 7.39 7.80
C VAL A 170 27.23 7.44 9.17
N ILE A 171 26.59 6.94 10.23
CA ILE A 171 27.23 6.78 11.55
C ILE A 171 28.11 5.52 11.56
N SER A 172 27.60 4.40 11.01
CA SER A 172 28.31 3.11 10.94
C SER A 172 29.47 3.07 9.93
N GLU A 173 29.51 3.92 8.90
CA GLU A 173 30.55 3.95 7.85
C GLU A 173 31.78 4.73 8.31
N LYS A 174 31.65 5.62 9.31
CA LYS A 174 32.81 6.13 10.04
C LYS A 174 33.51 5.04 10.86
N ASP A 175 32.75 4.04 11.30
CA ASP A 175 33.23 2.96 12.18
C ASP A 175 33.56 1.65 11.43
N LYS A 176 33.34 1.56 10.11
CA LYS A 176 33.52 0.33 9.31
C LYS A 176 34.54 0.40 8.18
N ILE A 177 35.29 1.50 8.05
CA ILE A 177 36.40 1.58 7.08
C ILE A 177 37.55 0.62 7.44
N GLU A 178 37.56 0.04 8.65
CA GLU A 178 38.66 -0.84 9.09
C GLU A 178 38.53 -2.33 8.78
N GLU A 179 37.37 -2.89 8.36
CA GLU A 179 37.31 -4.36 8.18
C GLU A 179 36.63 -4.85 6.90
N VAL A 180 37.51 -5.17 5.95
CA VAL A 180 37.56 -6.44 5.20
C VAL A 180 36.66 -6.59 3.95
N ASN A 181 37.38 -6.65 2.83
CA ASN A 181 37.02 -7.14 1.50
C ASN A 181 36.63 -8.63 1.45
N LEU A 182 36.00 -9.01 0.31
CA LEU A 182 35.83 -10.36 -0.29
C LEU A 182 34.59 -11.14 0.23
N SER A 183 33.76 -11.81 -0.57
CA SER A 183 33.58 -12.03 -2.02
C SER A 183 32.36 -12.97 -2.19
N GLU A 184 31.61 -12.83 -3.30
CA GLU A 184 30.93 -13.90 -4.09
C GLU A 184 29.88 -14.84 -3.40
N GLU A 185 28.87 -15.44 -4.02
CA GLU A 185 28.16 -15.37 -5.31
C GLU A 185 26.81 -16.12 -5.13
N GLN A 186 25.97 -16.08 -6.17
CA GLN A 186 24.57 -16.47 -6.26
C GLN A 186 24.28 -17.98 -6.17
N ASN A 187 23.01 -18.36 -5.96
CA ASN A 187 22.36 -19.34 -6.84
C ASN A 187 20.82 -19.38 -6.75
N VAL A 188 20.21 -19.61 -7.92
CA VAL A 188 18.79 -19.59 -8.29
C VAL A 188 18.32 -21.02 -8.60
N THR A 189 17.07 -21.38 -8.29
CA THR A 189 16.13 -22.28 -9.04
C THR A 189 15.00 -22.74 -8.10
N SER A 190 13.77 -23.12 -8.48
CA SER A 190 13.02 -23.21 -9.75
C SER A 190 11.52 -23.38 -9.38
N ILE A 191 10.61 -23.03 -10.29
CA ILE A 191 9.14 -23.14 -10.12
C ILE A 191 8.64 -24.39 -10.84
N VAL A 192 7.72 -25.13 -10.23
CA VAL A 192 6.94 -26.19 -10.86
C VAL A 192 5.47 -25.77 -10.91
N GLU A 193 4.90 -25.80 -12.11
CA GLU A 193 3.48 -25.56 -12.41
C GLU A 193 2.60 -26.73 -11.95
N ASP A 194 1.39 -26.45 -11.48
CA ASP A 194 0.28 -27.40 -11.66
C ASP A 194 -1.05 -26.67 -11.93
N LYS A 195 -1.79 -27.25 -12.87
CA LYS A 195 -3.07 -26.83 -13.45
C LYS A 195 -4.22 -27.36 -12.61
N SER A 196 -5.18 -26.51 -12.26
CA SER A 196 -6.61 -26.86 -12.38
C SER A 196 -7.51 -25.66 -12.14
N SER A 197 -8.33 -25.40 -13.15
CA SER A 197 -9.35 -24.36 -13.30
C SER A 197 -10.68 -24.71 -12.63
N LYS A 198 -11.53 -23.67 -12.47
CA LYS A 198 -13.00 -23.61 -12.14
C LYS A 198 -13.25 -23.21 -10.68
N ILE A 199 -13.95 -22.13 -10.31
CA ILE A 199 -15.21 -21.51 -10.81
C ILE A 199 -15.41 -20.13 -10.13
N LEU A 200 -16.03 -19.16 -10.82
CA LEU A 200 -16.88 -18.13 -10.20
C LEU A 200 -18.32 -18.35 -10.66
N TYR A 201 -19.07 -19.09 -9.84
CA TYR A 201 -20.53 -19.15 -9.80
C TYR A 201 -21.03 -18.91 -8.36
N VAL A 202 -20.18 -18.45 -7.45
CA VAL A 202 -20.53 -18.28 -6.02
C VAL A 202 -20.84 -16.82 -5.66
N LEU A 203 -20.80 -15.87 -6.60
CA LEU A 203 -21.12 -14.46 -6.27
C LEU A 203 -22.30 -13.84 -7.06
N THR A 204 -23.10 -14.63 -7.77
CA THR A 204 -24.36 -14.14 -8.39
C THR A 204 -25.62 -14.91 -8.00
N GLY A 205 -25.54 -15.86 -7.06
CA GLY A 205 -26.72 -16.54 -6.49
C GLY A 205 -26.77 -16.33 -4.99
N ILE A 206 -27.85 -15.68 -4.50
CA ILE A 206 -28.11 -15.23 -3.11
C ILE A 206 -27.44 -13.84 -2.86
N CYS A 207 -27.96 -12.70 -3.31
CA CYS A 207 -29.28 -12.14 -3.02
C CYS A 207 -29.79 -11.24 -4.19
N LEU A 208 -30.53 -11.84 -5.14
CA LEU A 208 -31.45 -11.11 -6.04
C LEU A 208 -32.92 -11.37 -5.64
N GLY A 209 -33.21 -11.34 -4.34
CA GLY A 209 -34.57 -11.42 -3.81
C GLY A 209 -34.61 -10.81 -2.41
N ALA A 210 -35.28 -9.65 -2.27
CA ALA A 210 -35.33 -8.76 -1.11
C ALA A 210 -33.97 -8.11 -0.79
N VAL A 211 -33.62 -6.92 -1.29
CA VAL A 211 -34.17 -5.62 -0.87
C VAL A 211 -34.16 -4.65 -2.06
N ALA A 212 -35.09 -4.82 -3.00
CA ALA A 212 -35.48 -3.76 -3.91
C ALA A 212 -36.67 -3.02 -3.28
N THR A 213 -36.41 -2.11 -2.33
CA THR A 213 -37.24 -0.94 -1.95
C THR A 213 -36.73 -0.35 -0.63
N LYS A 214 -35.80 0.63 -0.67
CA LYS A 214 -35.83 1.74 0.32
C LYS A 214 -34.98 2.96 0.01
N TYR A 215 -34.02 2.92 -0.92
CA TYR A 215 -33.20 4.10 -1.22
C TYR A 215 -32.88 4.20 -2.72
N ALA A 216 -33.88 4.63 -3.50
CA ALA A 216 -33.66 5.19 -4.83
C ALA A 216 -33.58 6.72 -4.68
N PRO A 217 -32.44 7.39 -4.97
CA PRO A 217 -32.45 8.82 -5.12
C PRO A 217 -33.08 9.18 -6.46
N LYS A 218 -34.10 10.05 -6.40
CA LYS A 218 -34.67 10.77 -7.53
C LYS A 218 -33.59 11.61 -8.23
N ILE A 219 -32.89 11.06 -9.22
CA ILE A 219 -32.07 11.84 -10.16
C ILE A 219 -32.16 11.19 -11.54
N LEU A 220 -33.18 11.56 -12.32
CA LEU A 220 -33.13 11.89 -13.76
C LEU A 220 -34.57 12.03 -14.30
N LYS A 221 -35.08 13.26 -14.24
CA LYS A 221 -36.11 13.76 -15.16
C LYS A 221 -35.64 15.15 -15.54
N PHE A 222 -34.92 15.26 -16.65
CA PHE A 222 -35.03 16.36 -17.60
C PHE A 222 -34.23 15.98 -18.85
N ILE A 223 -34.95 16.09 -19.99
CA ILE A 223 -34.60 15.77 -21.38
C ILE A 223 -34.84 14.31 -21.76
#